data_AF-A0A923R208-F1
#
_entry.id   AF-A0A923R208-F1
#
_cell.length_a   1.000
_cell.length_b   1.000
_cell.length_c   1.000
_cell.angle_alpha   90.00
_cell.angle_beta   90.00
_cell.angle_gamma   90.00
#
_symmetry.space_group_name_H-M   'P 1'
#
loop_
_entity.id
_entity.type
_entity.pdbx_description
1 polymer ?
#
loop_
_entity_poly.entity_id
_entity_poly.type
_entity_poly.pdbx_seq_one_letter_code
_entity_poly.pdbx_strand_id
1 'polypeptide(L)' 'MHGHKEEHFTSSEIVRDIVIGMSDGLTVPFALAAGLSGAVDSNTIIITAGIAEVVAGSIAMGLGGYLAGKTEVEHYE' A
#
# COMPACT_ATOMS: atom_id res chain seq x y z
N MET A 1 -30.35 5.58 -30.30
CA MET A 1 -29.24 5.98 -29.40
C MET A 1 -29.27 5.00 -28.22
N HIS A 2 -28.47 3.94 -28.30
CA HIS A 2 -28.40 2.95 -27.22
C HIS A 2 -27.50 3.51 -26.13
N GLY A 3 -28.08 3.88 -25.00
CA GLY A 3 -27.31 4.26 -23.80
C GLY A 3 -26.54 3.03 -23.33
N HIS A 4 -25.23 3.02 -23.56
CA HIS A 4 -24.33 2.10 -22.88
C HIS A 4 -24.43 2.41 -21.38
N LYS A 5 -25.05 1.51 -20.63
CA LYS A 5 -25.01 1.54 -19.17
C LYS A 5 -23.72 0.84 -18.78
N GLU A 6 -22.65 1.62 -18.64
CA GLU A 6 -21.39 1.12 -18.12
C GLU A 6 -21.62 0.72 -16.66
N GLU A 7 -21.66 -0.58 -16.39
CA GLU A 7 -21.59 -1.11 -15.03
C GLU A 7 -20.19 -0.79 -14.51
N HIS A 8 -19.99 0.43 -13.99
CA HIS A 8 -18.75 0.85 -13.35
C HIS A 8 -18.60 0.01 -12.08
N PHE A 9 -17.89 -1.11 -12.23
CA PHE A 9 -17.63 -2.09 -11.20
C PHE A 9 -16.73 -1.43 -10.14
N THR A 10 -17.33 -0.76 -9.16
CA THR A 10 -16.65 -0.12 -8.01
C THR A 10 -15.81 -1.11 -7.18
N SER A 11 -16.01 -2.41 -7.39
CA SER A 11 -15.11 -3.45 -6.86
C SER A 11 -13.72 -3.44 -7.50
N SER A 12 -13.53 -2.85 -8.69
CA SER A 12 -12.22 -2.77 -9.36
C SER A 12 -11.23 -1.88 -8.61
N GLU A 13 -11.69 -0.74 -8.08
CA GLU A 13 -10.84 0.19 -7.32
C GLU A 13 -10.39 -0.42 -5.99
N ILE A 14 -11.31 -1.04 -5.24
CA ILE A 14 -10.99 -1.73 -3.99
C ILE A 14 -10.00 -2.88 -4.23
N VAL A 15 -10.22 -3.68 -5.28
CA VAL A 15 -9.31 -4.78 -5.64
C VAL A 15 -7.94 -4.23 -6.04
N ARG A 16 -7.89 -3.13 -6.81
CA ARG A 16 -6.64 -2.46 -7.18
C ARG A 16 -5.87 -1.99 -5.94
N ASP A 17 -6.53 -1.32 -5.01
CA ASP A 17 -5.89 -0.81 -3.79
C ASP A 17 -5.35 -1.94 -2.91
N ILE A 18 -6.08 -3.05 -2.82
CA ILE A 18 -5.61 -4.26 -2.12
C ILE A 18 -4.36 -4.83 -2.80
N VAL A 19 -4.35 -4.92 -4.13
CA VAL A 19 -3.20 -5.46 -4.88
C VAL A 19 -1.97 -4.56 -4.74
N ILE A 20 -2.14 -3.24 -4.80
CA ILE A 20 -1.05 -2.27 -4.59
C ILE A 20 -0.52 -2.40 -3.16
N GLY A 21 -1.40 -2.36 -2.16
CA GLY A 21 -1.05 -2.50 -0.74
C GLY A 21 -0.31 -3.78 -0.43
N MET A 22 -0.76 -4.92 -0.98
CA MET A 22 -0.11 -6.21 -0.81
C MET A 22 1.23 -6.30 -1.53
N SER A 23 1.35 -5.71 -2.73
CA SER A 23 2.59 -5.71 -3.50
C SER A 23 3.68 -4.93 -2.78
N ASP A 24 3.37 -3.75 -2.26
CA ASP A 24 4.31 -2.91 -1.51
C ASP A 24 4.61 -3.52 -0.14
N GLY A 25 3.57 -3.99 0.56
CA GLY A 25 3.67 -4.60 1.90
C GLY A 25 4.46 -5.92 1.94
N LEU A 26 4.71 -6.55 0.79
CA LEU A 26 5.61 -7.70 0.68
C LEU A 26 6.99 -7.29 0.17
N THR A 27 7.06 -6.40 -0.82
CA THR A 27 8.32 -6.07 -1.49
C THR A 27 9.25 -5.26 -0.61
N VAL A 28 8.74 -4.22 0.08
CA VAL A 28 9.59 -3.32 0.87
C VAL A 28 10.13 -4.01 2.13
N PRO A 29 9.33 -4.72 2.95
CA PRO A 29 9.85 -5.45 4.10
C PRO A 29 10.80 -6.59 3.69
N PHE A 30 10.56 -7.24 2.56
CA PHE A 30 11.47 -8.26 2.02
C PHE A 30 12.82 -7.66 1.64
N ALA A 31 12.83 -6.56 0.88
CA ALA A 31 14.07 -5.89 0.50
C ALA A 31 14.83 -5.37 1.72
N LEU A 32 14.12 -4.81 2.71
CA LEU A 32 14.70 -4.35 3.97
C LEU A 32 15.33 -5.51 4.76
N ALA A 33 14.62 -6.63 4.90
CA ALA A 33 15.14 -7.80 5.60
C ALA A 33 16.35 -8.41 4.88
N ALA A 34 16.31 -8.51 3.55
CA ALA A 34 17.42 -9.01 2.73
C ALA A 34 18.66 -8.10 2.84
N GLY A 35 18.47 -6.78 2.79
CA GLY A 35 19.55 -5.81 2.95
C GLY A 35 20.19 -5.86 4.34
N LEU A 36 19.37 -5.91 5.40
CA LEU A 36 19.88 -6.00 6.77
C LEU A 36 20.55 -7.33 7.08
N SER A 37 20.09 -8.43 6.47
CA SER A 37 20.69 -9.77 6.65
C SER A 37 22.14 -9.84 6.18
N GLY A 38 22.56 -8.95 5.26
CA GLY A 38 23.96 -8.83 4.82
C GLY A 38 24.80 -7.83 5.61
N ALA A 39 24.17 -7.00 6.45
CA ALA A 39 24.82 -5.90 7.16
C ALA A 39 24.85 -6.08 8.69
N VAL A 40 23.98 -6.93 9.24
CA VAL A 40 23.76 -7.07 10.68
C VAL A 40 23.57 -8.54 11.04
N ASP A 41 24.30 -9.05 12.03
CA ASP A 41 24.21 -10.45 12.46
C ASP A 41 23.01 -10.74 13.39
N SER A 42 22.40 -9.70 13.96
CA SER A 42 21.29 -9.84 14.92
C SER A 42 19.94 -9.98 14.22
N ASN A 43 19.41 -11.20 14.24
CA ASN A 43 18.07 -11.50 13.70
C ASN A 43 16.95 -10.69 14.40
N THR A 44 17.11 -10.38 15.68
CA THR A 44 16.15 -9.54 16.42
C THR A 44 16.03 -8.14 15.83
N ILE A 45 17.14 -7.55 15.37
CA ILE A 45 17.14 -6.23 14.73
C ILE A 45 16.39 -6.31 13.39
N ILE A 46 16.67 -7.33 12.59
CA ILE A 46 16.05 -7.52 11.27
C ILE A 46 14.53 -7.66 11.39
N ILE A 47 14.06 -8.52 12.30
CA ILE A 47 12.63 -8.76 12.52
C ILE A 47 11.94 -7.50 13.06
N THR A 48 12.55 -6.82 14.05
CA THR A 48 11.97 -5.61 14.63
C THR A 48 11.86 -4.49 13.60
N ALA A 49 12.90 -4.31 12.77
CA ALA A 49 12.89 -3.35 11.67
C ALA A 49 11.82 -3.68 10.62
N GLY A 50 11.67 -4.96 10.24
CA GLY A 50 10.63 -5.39 9.31
C GLY A 50 9.21 -5.13 9.83
N ILE A 51 8.94 -5.42 11.11
CA ILE A 51 7.64 -5.12 11.71
C ILE A 51 7.39 -3.61 11.78
N ALA A 52 8.40 -2.83 12.16
CA ALA A 52 8.31 -1.37 12.20
C ALA A 52 7.98 -0.80 10.81
N GLU A 53 8.61 -1.30 9.76
CA GLU A 53 8.36 -0.91 8.38
C GLU A 53 6.94 -1.25 7.93
N VAL A 54 6.44 -2.46 8.22
CA VAL A 54 5.07 -2.86 7.87
C VAL A 54 4.05 -1.92 8.52
N VAL A 55 4.23 -1.60 9.80
CA VAL A 55 3.33 -0.70 10.53
C VAL A 55 3.40 0.72 9.96
N ALA A 56 4.60 1.25 9.75
CA ALA A 56 4.81 2.58 9.21
C ALA A 56 4.25 2.70 7.78
N GLY A 57 4.55 1.74 6.91
CA GLY A 57 4.06 1.67 5.54
C GLY A 57 2.53 1.59 5.47
N SER A 58 1.90 0.75 6.32
CA SER A 58 0.44 0.63 6.36
C SER A 58 -0.24 1.95 6.72
N ILE A 59 0.31 2.70 7.70
CA ILE A 59 -0.22 4.02 8.08
C ILE A 59 -0.02 5.02 6.95
N ALA A 60 1.18 5.07 6.35
CA ALA A 60 1.50 6.00 5.28
C ALA A 60 0.61 5.78 4.05
N MET A 61 0.42 4.53 3.64
CA MET A 61 -0.43 4.18 2.49
C MET A 61 -1.91 4.42 2.78
N GLY A 62 -2.39 4.09 3.99
CA GLY A 62 -3.78 4.33 4.38
C GLY A 62 -4.13 5.82 4.42
N LEU A 63 -3.27 6.64 5.02
CA LEU A 63 -3.43 8.10 5.03
C LEU A 63 -3.24 8.69 3.63
N GLY A 64 -2.29 8.17 2.85
CA GLY A 64 -2.06 8.58 1.46
C GLY A 64 -3.28 8.34 0.58
N GLY A 65 -3.90 7.17 0.67
CA GLY A 65 -5.12 6.84 -0.06
C GLY A 65 -6.31 7.70 0.37
N TYR A 66 -6.47 7.93 1.69
CA TYR A 66 -7.53 8.83 2.19
C TYR A 66 -7.37 10.28 1.69
N LEU A 67 -6.15 10.82 1.75
CA LEU A 67 -5.85 12.17 1.28
C LEU A 67 -6.04 12.30 -0.23
N ALA A 68 -5.64 11.28 -1.00
CA ALA A 68 -5.89 11.22 -2.44
C ALA A 68 -7.41 11.27 -2.72
N GLY A 69 -8.20 10.43 -2.06
CA GLY A 69 -9.65 10.42 -2.20
C GLY A 69 -10.31 11.76 -1.81
N LYS A 70 -9.88 12.38 -0.70
CA LYS A 70 -10.37 13.69 -0.27
C LYS A 70 -10.04 14.79 -1.29
N THR A 71 -8.84 14.74 -1.86
CA THR A 71 -8.40 15.71 -2.88
C THR A 71 -9.24 15.58 -4.15
N GLU A 72 -9.52 14.35 -4.62
CA GLU A 72 -10.39 14.11 -5.79
C GLU A 72 -11.80 14.68 -5.59
N VAL A 73 -12.37 14.54 -4.40
CA VAL A 73 -13.69 15.10 -4.06
C VAL A 73 -13.65 16.64 -4.06
N GLU A 74 -12.64 17.25 -3.43
CA GLU A 74 -12.49 18.71 -3.37
C GLU A 74 -12.15 19.33 -4.74
N HIS A 75 -11.55 18.58 -5.66
CA HIS A 75 -11.19 19.06 -7.00
C HIS A 75 -12.35 18.99 -8.00
N TYR A 76 -13.39 18.21 -7.69
CA TYR A 76 -14.57 18.03 -8.52
C TYR A 76 -15.75 18.94 -8.09
N GLU A 77 -15.67 19.56 -6.90
CA GLU A 77 -16.51 20.69 -6.49
C GLU A 77 -15.96 22.04 -6.99
#